data_AF-A0A800FJS0-F1
#
_entry.id   AF-A0A800FJS0-F1
#
_cell.length_a   1.000
_cell.length_b   1.000
_cell.length_c   1.000
_cell.angle_alpha   90.00
_cell.angle_beta   90.00
_cell.angle_gamma   90.00
#
_symmetry.space_group_name_H-M   'P 1'
#
loop_
_entity.id
_entity.type
_entity.pdbx_description
1 polymer ?
#
loop_
_entity_poly.entity_id
_entity_poly.type
_entity_poly.pdbx_seq_one_letter_code
_entity_poly.pdbx_strand_id
1 'polypeptide(L)'
;MPLSLGVLYAAIGFIVLTLQNADAIVKGLMFCFITNTVIIILITRYWKISIHTMGVAGLLAALWVNGTQSPLIMGFILVLVASARVVLKAHNISQVIVGSFLGMILTYVQLHFIFI
;
A
#
# COMPACT_ATOMS: atom_id res chain seq x y z
N MET A 1 -10.85 -9.38 10.99
CA MET A 1 -11.50 -8.24 11.70
C MET A 1 -10.69 -6.95 11.62
N PRO A 2 -9.36 -6.90 11.88
CA PRO A 2 -8.62 -5.62 11.83
C PRO A 2 -8.55 -5.01 10.42
N LEU A 3 -8.29 -5.84 9.40
CA LEU A 3 -8.17 -5.38 8.00
C LEU A 3 -9.48 -4.83 7.43
N SER A 4 -10.60 -5.47 7.75
CA SER A 4 -11.93 -5.03 7.31
C SER A 4 -12.33 -3.69 7.91
N LEU A 5 -11.91 -3.41 9.16
CA LEU A 5 -12.07 -2.07 9.75
C LEU A 5 -11.19 -1.04 9.02
N GLY A 6 -9.96 -1.42 8.65
CA GLY A 6 -9.09 -0.56 7.83
C GLY A 6 -9.73 -0.17 6.49
N VAL A 7 -10.39 -1.11 5.81
CA VAL A 7 -11.16 -0.84 4.58
C VAL A 7 -12.29 0.15 4.85
N LEU A 8 -13.05 -0.04 5.94
CA LEU A 8 -14.14 0.86 6.31
C LEU A 8 -13.64 2.28 6.59
N TYR A 9 -12.56 2.42 7.37
CA TYR A 9 -11.98 3.74 7.67
C TYR A 9 -11.44 4.42 6.40
N ALA A 10 -10.78 3.67 5.51
CA ALA A 10 -10.30 4.21 4.24
C ALA A 10 -11.46 4.62 3.32
N ALA A 11 -12.58 3.87 3.32
CA ALA A 11 -13.79 4.24 2.57
C ALA A 11 -14.42 5.54 3.09
N ILE A 12 -14.55 5.68 4.41
CA ILE A 12 -15.02 6.92 5.03
C ILE A 12 -14.09 8.08 4.67
N GLY A 13 -12.76 7.89 4.79
CA GLY A 13 -11.76 8.88 4.42
C GLY A 13 -11.86 9.29 2.95
N PHE A 14 -12.01 8.32 2.04
CA PHE A 14 -12.20 8.58 0.62
C PHE A 14 -13.43 9.44 0.34
N ILE A 15 -14.57 9.11 0.97
CA ILE A 15 -15.82 9.86 0.81
C ILE A 15 -15.65 11.30 1.33
N VAL A 16 -15.13 11.46 2.54
CA VAL A 16 -14.93 12.79 3.16
C VAL A 16 -14.01 13.67 2.31
N LEU A 17 -12.86 13.14 1.87
CA LEU A 17 -11.92 13.87 1.03
C LEU A 17 -12.51 14.22 -0.35
N THR A 18 -13.34 13.33 -0.90
CA THR A 18 -14.05 13.62 -2.16
C THR A 18 -15.06 14.74 -1.99
N LEU A 19 -15.84 14.73 -0.90
CA LEU A 19 -16.78 15.81 -0.57
C LEU A 19 -16.09 17.16 -0.35
N GLN A 20 -14.85 17.14 0.14
CA GLN A 20 -14.02 18.33 0.34
C GLN A 20 -13.26 18.80 -0.91
N ASN A 21 -13.41 18.10 -2.05
CA ASN A 21 -12.63 18.35 -3.27
C ASN A 21 -11.11 18.34 -3.01
N ALA A 22 -10.65 17.43 -2.14
CA ALA A 22 -9.23 17.27 -1.86
C ALA A 22 -8.45 16.85 -3.12
N ASP A 23 -7.14 17.07 -3.04
CA ASP A 23 -6.19 16.72 -4.10
C ASP A 23 -6.31 15.26 -4.55
N ALA A 24 -6.13 15.04 -5.85
CA ALA A 24 -6.30 13.75 -6.51
C ALA A 24 -5.44 12.64 -5.89
N ILE A 25 -4.21 12.95 -5.50
CA ILE A 25 -3.28 11.98 -4.93
C ILE A 25 -3.75 11.55 -3.54
N VAL A 26 -4.28 12.49 -2.74
CA VAL A 26 -4.71 12.21 -1.36
C VAL A 26 -5.95 11.30 -1.33
N LYS A 27 -6.98 11.62 -2.13
CA LYS A 27 -8.15 10.74 -2.27
C LYS A 27 -7.80 9.45 -3.01
N GLY A 28 -6.92 9.51 -4.01
CA GLY A 28 -6.41 8.33 -4.72
C GLY A 28 -5.71 7.35 -3.79
N LEU A 29 -4.95 7.84 -2.81
CA LEU A 29 -4.28 7.00 -1.83
C LEU A 29 -5.28 6.24 -0.94
N MET A 30 -6.39 6.88 -0.54
CA MET A 30 -7.46 6.19 0.18
C MET A 30 -8.11 5.10 -0.67
N PHE A 31 -8.37 5.38 -1.95
CA PHE A 31 -8.86 4.38 -2.90
C PHE A 31 -7.91 3.18 -3.04
N CYS A 32 -6.61 3.44 -3.14
CA CYS A 32 -5.58 2.41 -3.15
C CYS A 32 -5.61 1.59 -1.86
N PHE A 33 -5.75 2.20 -0.68
CA PHE A 33 -5.84 1.46 0.59
C PHE A 33 -7.06 0.54 0.66
N ILE A 34 -8.23 0.98 0.19
CA ILE A 34 -9.44 0.15 0.12
C ILE A 34 -9.17 -1.08 -0.74
N THR A 35 -8.82 -0.86 -1.99
CA THR A 35 -8.68 -1.91 -3.00
C THR A 35 -7.52 -2.86 -2.71
N ASN A 36 -6.35 -2.33 -2.32
CA ASN A 36 -5.17 -3.13 -2.01
C ASN A 36 -5.38 -3.95 -0.73
N THR A 37 -6.11 -3.42 0.26
CA THR A 37 -6.45 -4.20 1.46
C THR A 37 -7.46 -5.31 1.13
N VAL A 38 -8.43 -5.08 0.24
CA VAL A 38 -9.31 -6.14 -0.26
C VAL A 38 -8.49 -7.23 -0.96
N ILE A 39 -7.54 -6.87 -1.81
CA ILE A 39 -6.62 -7.82 -2.46
C ILE A 39 -5.80 -8.60 -1.42
N ILE A 40 -5.24 -7.93 -0.40
CA ILE A 40 -4.54 -8.60 0.72
C ILE A 40 -5.45 -9.60 1.41
N ILE A 41 -6.69 -9.21 1.74
CA ILE A 41 -7.66 -10.10 2.39
C ILE A 41 -7.93 -11.32 1.51
N LEU A 42 -8.06 -11.17 0.19
CA LEU A 42 -8.29 -12.29 -0.73
C LEU A 42 -7.07 -13.23 -0.81
N ILE A 43 -5.86 -12.68 -0.97
CA ILE A 43 -4.62 -13.47 -1.06
C ILE A 43 -4.36 -14.21 0.25
N THR A 44 -4.50 -13.53 1.39
CA THR A 44 -4.18 -14.06 2.73
C THR A 44 -5.08 -15.22 3.15
N ARG A 45 -6.22 -15.46 2.49
CA ARG A 45 -7.03 -16.67 2.70
C ARG A 45 -6.30 -17.95 2.28
N TYR A 46 -5.44 -17.86 1.27
CA TYR A 46 -4.74 -19.00 0.70
C TYR A 46 -3.25 -18.99 1.03
N TRP A 47 -2.64 -17.81 1.03
CA TRP A 47 -1.22 -17.64 1.28
C TRP A 47 -0.95 -16.30 1.97
N LYS A 48 -0.40 -16.34 3.18
CA LYS A 48 -0.15 -15.14 3.97
C LYS A 48 0.82 -14.20 3.23
N ILE A 49 0.40 -12.97 2.94
CA ILE A 49 1.26 -11.93 2.34
C ILE A 49 1.61 -10.85 3.38
N SER A 50 2.72 -10.15 3.22
CA SER A 50 3.08 -9.07 4.15
C SER A 50 2.36 -7.76 3.84
N ILE A 51 1.32 -7.44 4.62
CA ILE A 51 0.66 -6.13 4.56
C ILE A 51 1.62 -4.97 4.87
N HIS A 52 2.64 -5.20 5.70
CA HIS A 52 3.56 -4.13 6.10
C HIS A 52 4.42 -3.68 4.92
N THR A 53 5.01 -4.63 4.17
CA THR A 53 5.81 -4.27 3.00
C THR A 53 4.94 -3.78 1.85
N MET A 54 3.73 -4.34 1.68
CA MET A 54 2.76 -3.86 0.70
C MET A 54 2.28 -2.43 0.99
N GLY A 55 1.99 -2.10 2.25
CA GLY A 55 1.57 -0.76 2.66
C GLY A 55 2.68 0.28 2.48
N VAL A 56 3.91 -0.04 2.89
CA VAL A 56 5.07 0.84 2.70
C VAL A 56 5.36 1.03 1.22
N ALA A 57 5.42 -0.03 0.42
CA ALA A 57 5.65 0.08 -1.01
C ALA A 57 4.57 0.90 -1.72
N GLY A 58 3.30 0.80 -1.31
CA GLY A 58 2.21 1.64 -1.82
C GLY A 58 2.41 3.13 -1.51
N LEU A 59 2.80 3.48 -0.27
CA LEU A 59 3.14 4.86 0.08
C LEU A 59 4.32 5.41 -0.73
N LEU A 60 5.35 4.58 -0.93
CA LEU A 60 6.50 4.96 -1.76
C LEU A 60 6.11 5.18 -3.23
N ALA A 61 5.22 4.35 -3.78
CA ALA A 61 4.66 4.55 -5.12
C ALA A 61 3.87 5.87 -5.21
N ALA A 62 3.07 6.20 -4.20
CA ALA A 62 2.35 7.48 -4.16
C ALA A 62 3.28 8.69 -4.10
N LEU A 63 4.35 8.63 -3.30
CA LEU A 63 5.38 9.68 -3.28
C LEU A 63 6.08 9.84 -4.63
N TRP A 64 6.40 8.72 -5.27
CA TRP A 64 7.01 8.71 -6.61
C TRP A 64 6.12 9.39 -7.64
N VAL A 65 4.82 9.04 -7.63
CA VAL A 65 3.81 9.62 -8.51
C VAL A 65 3.60 11.11 -8.21
N ASN A 66 3.73 11.54 -6.95
CA ASN A 66 3.69 12.95 -6.54
C ASN A 66 5.01 13.72 -6.83
N GLY A 67 5.93 13.15 -7.62
CA GLY A 67 7.17 13.81 -8.02
C GLY A 67 8.30 13.78 -6.99
N THR A 68 8.12 13.17 -5.82
CA THR A 68 9.21 12.96 -4.85
C THR A 68 9.94 11.67 -5.16
N GLN A 69 11.06 11.75 -5.89
CA GLN A 69 11.80 10.57 -6.34
C GLN A 69 13.14 10.46 -5.61
N SER A 70 13.22 9.56 -4.62
CA SER A 70 14.48 9.26 -3.91
C SER A 70 14.69 7.75 -3.81
N PRO A 71 15.00 7.06 -4.94
CA PRO A 71 14.96 5.59 -5.02
C PRO A 71 15.87 4.90 -4.00
N LEU A 72 17.02 5.49 -3.69
CA LEU A 72 17.95 4.93 -2.69
C LEU A 72 17.33 4.94 -1.28
N ILE A 73 16.77 6.08 -0.85
CA ILE A 73 16.14 6.22 0.47
C ILE A 73 14.87 5.36 0.54
N MET A 74 14.04 5.40 -0.50
CA MET A 74 12.82 4.62 -0.60
C MET A 74 13.10 3.11 -0.55
N GLY A 75 14.08 2.65 -1.33
CA GLY A 75 14.52 1.26 -1.32
C GLY A 75 15.08 0.84 0.03
N PHE A 76 15.88 1.71 0.67
CA PHE A 76 16.42 1.46 2.00
C PHE A 76 15.32 1.30 3.06
N ILE A 77 14.32 2.19 3.08
CA ILE A 77 13.14 2.09 3.97
C ILE A 77 12.42 0.76 3.75
N LEU A 78 12.18 0.38 2.49
CA LEU A 78 11.49 -0.86 2.17
C LEU A 78 12.27 -2.10 2.63
N VAL A 79 13.60 -2.11 2.45
CA VAL A 79 14.49 -3.18 2.93
C VAL A 79 14.48 -3.27 4.46
N LEU A 80 14.50 -2.14 5.17
CA LEU A 80 14.42 -2.13 6.64
C LEU A 80 13.12 -2.76 7.13
N VAL A 81 11.98 -2.39 6.54
CA VAL A 81 10.68 -2.95 6.93
C VAL A 81 10.58 -4.43 6.57
N ALA A 82 11.01 -4.82 5.38
CA ALA A 82 11.04 -6.22 4.96
C ALA A 82 11.92 -7.07 5.89
N SER A 83 13.13 -6.59 6.20
CA SER A 83 14.06 -7.28 7.11
C SER A 83 13.48 -7.41 8.50
N ALA A 84 12.86 -6.35 9.05
CA ALA A 84 12.20 -6.40 10.34
C ALA A 84 11.10 -7.48 10.40
N ARG A 85 10.32 -7.65 9.31
CA ARG A 85 9.29 -8.70 9.26
C ARG A 85 9.86 -10.11 9.23
N VAL A 86 11.00 -10.31 8.58
CA VAL A 86 11.69 -11.62 8.52
C VAL A 86 12.41 -11.94 9.82
N VAL A 87 13.15 -10.98 10.41
CA VAL A 87 13.87 -11.16 11.68
C VAL A 87 12.92 -11.47 12.83
N LEU A 88 11.76 -10.79 12.89
CA LEU A 88 10.71 -11.08 13.86
C LEU A 88 9.95 -12.38 13.59
N LYS A 89 10.32 -13.15 12.55
CA LYS A 89 9.65 -14.39 12.10
C LYS A 89 8.17 -14.19 11.81
N ALA A 90 7.74 -12.95 11.53
CA ALA A 90 6.35 -12.64 11.21
C ALA A 90 5.99 -13.06 9.77
N HIS A 91 6.96 -12.98 8.87
CA HIS A 91 6.84 -13.35 7.46
C HIS A 91 8.13 -14.02 6.96
N ASN A 92 8.03 -14.81 5.89
CA ASN A 92 9.19 -15.30 5.16
C ASN A 92 9.59 -14.34 4.02
N ILE A 93 10.72 -14.62 3.37
CA ILE A 93 11.29 -13.79 2.30
C ILE A 93 10.33 -13.63 1.11
N SER A 94 9.66 -14.69 0.66
CA SER A 94 8.75 -14.57 -0.49
C SER A 94 7.53 -13.72 -0.15
N GLN A 95 6.99 -13.80 1.07
CA GLN A 95 5.86 -13.00 1.52
C GLN A 95 6.16 -11.49 1.55
N VAL A 96 7.37 -11.12 1.95
CA VAL A 96 7.78 -9.71 1.96
C VAL A 96 8.09 -9.19 0.56
N ILE A 97 8.73 -10.00 -0.30
CA ILE A 97 9.04 -9.64 -1.69
C ILE A 97 7.75 -9.44 -2.49
N VAL A 98 6.83 -10.41 -2.46
CA VAL A 98 5.57 -10.32 -3.20
C VAL A 98 4.72 -9.16 -2.66
N GLY A 99 4.69 -8.96 -1.34
CA GLY A 99 4.03 -7.80 -0.73
C GLY A 99 4.58 -6.48 -1.26
N SER A 100 5.91 -6.32 -1.29
CA SER A 100 6.58 -5.11 -1.81
C SER A 100 6.22 -4.82 -3.26
N PHE A 101 6.36 -5.80 -4.15
CA PHE A 101 6.06 -5.61 -5.57
C PHE A 101 4.57 -5.31 -5.80
N LEU A 102 3.69 -6.08 -5.15
CA LEU A 102 2.25 -5.91 -5.32
C LEU A 102 1.79 -4.53 -4.84
N GLY A 103 2.30 -4.06 -3.69
CA GLY A 103 1.99 -2.73 -3.18
C GLY A 103 2.45 -1.62 -4.11
N MET A 104 3.67 -1.72 -4.64
CA MET A 104 4.22 -0.73 -5.55
C MET A 104 3.46 -0.68 -6.87
N ILE A 105 3.26 -1.83 -7.51
CA ILE A 105 2.62 -1.94 -8.82
C ILE A 105 1.16 -1.51 -8.76
N LEU A 106 0.40 -2.03 -7.79
CA LEU A 106 -1.03 -1.71 -7.71
C LEU A 106 -1.23 -0.22 -7.44
N THR A 107 -0.55 0.36 -6.44
CA THR A 107 -0.71 1.79 -6.13
C THR A 107 -0.23 2.68 -7.27
N TYR A 108 0.89 2.37 -7.92
CA TYR A 108 1.34 3.12 -9.09
C TYR A 108 0.30 3.12 -10.21
N VAL A 109 -0.21 1.94 -10.59
CA VAL A 109 -1.22 1.79 -11.65
C VAL A 109 -2.52 2.50 -11.27
N GLN A 110 -2.99 2.33 -10.03
CA GLN A 110 -4.22 2.96 -9.56
C GLN A 110 -4.13 4.47 -9.58
N LEU A 111 -3.06 5.06 -9.06
CA LEU A 111 -2.91 6.51 -9.04
C LEU A 111 -2.72 7.07 -10.46
N HIS A 112 -1.84 6.45 -11.26
CA HIS A 112 -1.47 6.98 -12.56
C HIS A 112 -2.58 6.89 -13.62
N PHE A 113 -3.48 5.91 -13.54
CA PHE A 113 -4.53 5.73 -14.55
C PHE A 113 -5.93 6.15 -14.09
N ILE A 114 -6.17 6.34 -12.79
CA ILE A 114 -7.50 6.66 -12.26
C ILE A 114 -7.57 8.11 -11.72
N PHE A 115 -6.46 8.65 -11.21
CA PHE A 115 -6.47 9.93 -10.50
C PHE A 115 -5.64 11.04 -11.16
N ILE A 116 -4.70 10.68 -12.03
CA ILE A 116 -3.81 11.59 -12.77
C ILE A 116 -4.10 11.41 -14.25
#